data_AF-A0A3D2WK05-F1
#
_entry.id   AF-A0A3D2WK05-F1
#
_cell.length_a   1.000
_cell.length_b   1.000
_cell.length_c   1.000
_cell.angle_alpha   90.00
_cell.angle_beta   90.00
_cell.angle_gamma   90.00
#
_symmetry.space_group_name_H-M   'P 1'
#
loop_
_entity.id
_entity.type
_entity.pdbx_description
1 polymer ?
#
loop_
_entity_poly.entity_id
_entity_poly.type
_entity_poly.pdbx_seq_one_letter_code
_entity_poly.pdbx_strand_id
1 'polypeptide(L)'
;ALHDQDVQLAVIPTQYPAGGSRQLFEQLYGYRLGAQERLKDRHIMSINIQTLHAIGQALAGKPMTQRLVTLAGTALLMPANYWIPLGTPIKHLLNTLNITQDVEIIRGGPLMGVQSTPTDTIQAGTSAVLFNLPQAQQQEKPCIECGDCLAPCPEALLPQTFVHYTQDKPTGSPEADEALTALNINACIECGLCDLVCPSHIPMSKQFAQAKKRIAEATEKHQRAEAARLKYEARQARLAQPKKANPMPVKAATARPRPAVARRTQSPATKFKSALAKAQRLAREAQAALAQAEKKQLDEETLQMYRDRVAQMQAKAEKAQADYAAAQAKE
;
A
#
# COMPACT_ATOMS: atom_id res chain seq x y z
N ALA A 1 19.89 -20.37 -26.44
CA ALA A 1 21.01 -20.74 -25.54
C ALA A 1 21.32 -19.53 -24.68
N LEU A 2 21.15 -19.63 -23.36
CA LEU A 2 21.54 -18.59 -22.39
C LEU A 2 23.05 -18.71 -22.15
N HIS A 3 23.85 -18.29 -23.13
CA HIS A 3 25.30 -18.20 -23.03
C HIS A 3 25.73 -16.73 -23.05
N ASP A 4 25.10 -15.94 -22.20
CA ASP A 4 25.62 -14.64 -21.80
C ASP A 4 26.30 -14.81 -20.45
N GLN A 5 27.52 -14.29 -20.27
CA GLN A 5 28.34 -14.54 -19.07
C GLN A 5 27.70 -14.01 -17.77
N ASP A 6 26.63 -13.23 -17.89
CA ASP A 6 25.93 -12.57 -16.77
C ASP A 6 24.71 -13.34 -16.25
N VAL A 7 24.33 -14.49 -16.84
CA VAL A 7 23.17 -15.29 -16.40
C VAL A 7 23.61 -16.66 -15.91
N GLN A 8 23.41 -16.92 -14.62
CA GLN A 8 23.65 -18.23 -14.01
C GLN A 8 22.33 -18.93 -13.69
N LEU A 9 22.24 -20.21 -14.05
CA LEU A 9 21.13 -21.06 -13.67
C LEU A 9 21.50 -21.84 -12.41
N ALA A 10 20.81 -21.56 -11.30
CA ALA A 10 20.91 -22.33 -10.07
C ALA A 10 19.67 -23.22 -9.90
N VAL A 11 19.88 -24.49 -9.60
CA VAL A 11 18.80 -25.44 -9.29
C VAL A 11 18.65 -25.49 -7.77
N ILE A 12 17.43 -25.23 -7.29
CA ILE A 12 17.08 -25.27 -5.87
C ILE A 12 16.15 -26.46 -5.57
N PRO A 13 16.12 -26.97 -4.33
CA PRO A 13 15.19 -28.03 -3.95
C PRO A 13 13.73 -27.63 -4.18
N THR A 14 12.93 -28.58 -4.66
CA THR A 14 11.48 -28.40 -4.87
C THR A 14 10.73 -28.51 -3.54
N GLN A 15 10.97 -27.57 -2.62
CA GLN A 15 10.37 -27.54 -1.29
C GLN A 15 9.67 -26.20 -1.07
N TYR A 16 8.46 -26.21 -0.52
CA TYR A 16 7.81 -24.98 -0.07
C TYR A 16 8.38 -24.54 1.29
N PRO A 17 8.72 -23.26 1.52
CA PRO A 17 8.57 -22.09 0.65
C PRO A 17 9.90 -21.59 0.02
N ALA A 18 10.65 -22.45 -0.67
CA ALA A 18 11.96 -22.09 -1.27
C ALA A 18 11.90 -20.91 -2.26
N GLY A 19 10.74 -20.61 -2.84
CA GLY A 19 10.53 -19.43 -3.70
C GLY A 19 10.38 -18.10 -2.95
N GLY A 20 10.31 -18.11 -1.62
CA GLY A 20 10.32 -16.89 -0.80
C GLY A 20 11.66 -16.18 -0.90
N SER A 21 11.68 -14.85 -0.90
CA SER A 21 12.88 -14.08 -1.24
C SER A 21 14.03 -14.27 -0.23
N ARG A 22 13.72 -14.43 1.06
CA ARG A 22 14.69 -14.75 2.12
C ARG A 22 15.15 -16.21 2.03
N GLN A 23 14.21 -17.13 1.79
CA GLN A 23 14.50 -18.55 1.65
C GLN A 23 15.38 -18.83 0.42
N LEU A 24 15.06 -18.20 -0.71
CA LEU A 24 15.84 -18.30 -1.93
C LEU A 24 17.27 -17.77 -1.71
N PHE A 25 17.42 -16.66 -0.99
CA PHE A 25 18.75 -16.15 -0.63
C PHE A 25 19.53 -17.15 0.22
N GLU A 26 18.92 -17.71 1.26
CA GLU A 26 19.59 -18.72 2.10
C GLU A 26 20.03 -19.95 1.29
N GLN A 27 19.18 -20.42 0.38
CA GLN A 27 19.50 -21.57 -0.47
C GLN A 27 20.63 -21.28 -1.47
N LEU A 28 20.68 -20.05 -2.03
CA LEU A 28 21.70 -19.67 -3.01
C LEU A 28 23.05 -19.31 -2.37
N TYR A 29 23.04 -18.67 -1.21
CA TYR A 29 24.25 -18.13 -0.57
C TYR A 29 24.72 -18.92 0.65
N GLY A 30 23.91 -19.87 1.16
CA GLY A 30 24.27 -20.76 2.27
C GLY A 30 24.20 -20.13 3.67
N TYR A 31 23.63 -18.94 3.81
CA TYR A 31 23.44 -18.29 5.11
C TYR A 31 22.17 -17.43 5.15
N ARG A 32 21.66 -17.17 6.36
CA ARG A 32 20.43 -16.38 6.59
C ARG A 32 20.71 -14.89 6.67
N LEU A 33 19.77 -14.10 6.16
CA LEU A 33 19.72 -12.67 6.44
C LEU A 33 19.38 -12.43 7.92
N GLY A 34 19.91 -11.35 8.49
CA GLY A 34 19.50 -10.89 9.81
C GLY A 34 18.00 -10.60 9.90
N ALA A 35 17.46 -10.55 11.12
CA ALA A 35 16.01 -10.39 11.34
C ALA A 35 15.42 -9.11 10.72
N GLN A 36 16.19 -8.01 10.73
CA GLN A 36 15.78 -6.71 10.16
C GLN A 36 16.44 -6.42 8.81
N GLU A 37 17.29 -7.32 8.34
CA GLU A 37 18.03 -7.17 7.09
C GLU A 37 17.17 -7.57 5.91
N ARG A 38 17.23 -6.76 4.85
CA ARG A 38 16.52 -6.99 3.59
C ARG A 38 17.53 -7.26 2.48
N LEU A 39 17.08 -7.93 1.42
CA LEU A 39 17.91 -8.20 0.23
C LEU A 39 18.56 -6.94 -0.36
N LYS A 40 17.83 -5.81 -0.35
CA LYS A 40 18.35 -4.53 -0.84
C LYS A 40 19.56 -4.02 -0.05
N ASP A 41 19.66 -4.38 1.23
CA ASP A 41 20.79 -4.00 2.09
C ASP A 41 22.07 -4.77 1.68
N ARG A 42 21.89 -5.86 0.91
CA ARG A 42 22.93 -6.63 0.21
C ARG A 42 23.03 -6.32 -1.29
N HIS A 43 22.37 -5.26 -1.76
CA HIS A 43 22.28 -4.92 -3.19
C HIS A 43 21.69 -6.02 -4.08
N ILE A 44 20.84 -6.89 -3.51
CA ILE A 44 20.18 -7.98 -4.23
C ILE A 44 18.71 -7.63 -4.43
N MET A 45 18.21 -7.92 -5.63
CA MET A 45 16.79 -7.81 -5.96
C MET A 45 16.26 -9.18 -6.41
N SER A 46 15.22 -9.65 -5.74
CA SER A 46 14.49 -10.86 -6.15
C SER A 46 13.32 -10.47 -7.03
N ILE A 47 13.34 -10.86 -8.30
CA ILE A 47 12.29 -10.53 -9.28
C ILE A 47 11.59 -11.82 -9.71
N ASN A 48 10.27 -11.86 -9.58
CA ASN A 48 9.49 -12.98 -10.09
C ASN A 48 9.60 -13.05 -11.62
N ILE A 49 9.71 -14.26 -12.18
CA ILE A 49 9.89 -14.48 -13.62
C ILE A 49 8.77 -13.86 -14.48
N GLN A 50 7.52 -13.84 -14.00
CA GLN A 50 6.40 -13.21 -14.72
C GLN A 50 6.54 -11.68 -14.73
N THR A 51 7.08 -11.09 -13.66
CA THR A 51 7.39 -9.65 -13.60
C THR A 51 8.52 -9.33 -14.58
N LEU A 52 9.57 -10.14 -14.63
CA LEU A 52 10.67 -9.97 -15.58
C LEU A 52 10.18 -10.07 -17.04
N HIS A 53 9.32 -11.04 -17.35
CA HIS A 53 8.66 -11.14 -18.65
C HIS A 53 7.81 -9.90 -18.97
N ALA A 54 7.02 -9.38 -18.02
CA ALA A 54 6.22 -8.18 -18.21
C ALA A 54 7.09 -6.93 -18.47
N ILE A 55 8.23 -6.80 -17.78
CA ILE A 55 9.21 -5.72 -18.03
C ILE A 55 9.74 -5.83 -19.47
N GLY A 56 10.13 -7.03 -19.91
CA GLY A 56 10.60 -7.25 -21.28
C GLY A 56 9.56 -6.85 -22.34
N GLN A 57 8.28 -7.19 -22.12
CA GLN A 57 7.20 -6.78 -23.01
C GLN A 57 6.98 -5.25 -22.99
N ALA A 58 7.05 -4.62 -21.82
CA ALA A 58 6.90 -3.18 -21.68
C ALA A 58 8.00 -2.40 -22.42
N LEU A 59 9.25 -2.89 -22.38
CA LEU A 59 10.36 -2.33 -23.15
C LEU A 59 10.14 -2.44 -24.67
N ALA A 60 9.40 -3.46 -25.11
CA ALA A 60 8.96 -3.61 -26.50
C ALA A 60 7.67 -2.81 -26.82
N GLY A 61 7.25 -1.89 -25.95
CA GLY A 61 6.06 -1.06 -26.13
C GLY A 61 4.73 -1.77 -25.86
N LYS A 62 4.75 -2.98 -25.31
CA LYS A 62 3.54 -3.76 -24.99
C LYS A 62 3.23 -3.67 -23.50
N PRO A 63 2.19 -2.94 -23.09
CA PRO A 63 1.81 -2.87 -21.69
C PRO A 63 1.31 -4.22 -21.18
N MET A 64 1.42 -4.44 -19.87
CA MET A 64 0.87 -5.63 -19.23
C MET A 64 -0.67 -5.55 -19.18
N THR A 65 -1.33 -6.17 -20.15
CA THR A 65 -2.80 -6.25 -20.23
C THR A 65 -3.36 -7.58 -19.72
N GLN A 66 -2.51 -8.59 -19.59
CA GLN A 66 -2.87 -9.95 -19.19
C GLN A 66 -1.80 -10.55 -18.28
N ARG A 67 -2.19 -11.57 -17.53
CA ARG A 67 -1.30 -12.33 -16.64
C ARG A 67 -1.47 -13.82 -16.86
N LEU A 68 -0.37 -14.57 -16.75
CA LEU A 68 -0.40 -16.02 -16.75
C LEU A 68 -0.87 -16.50 -15.37
N VAL A 69 -2.04 -17.10 -15.31
CA VAL A 69 -2.70 -17.55 -14.07
C VAL A 69 -2.91 -19.06 -14.13
N THR A 70 -2.49 -19.75 -13.07
CA THR A 70 -2.81 -21.17 -12.88
C THR A 70 -4.25 -21.33 -12.40
N LEU A 71 -5.07 -22.05 -13.15
CA LEU A 71 -6.41 -22.47 -12.73
C LEU A 71 -6.35 -23.94 -12.36
N ALA A 72 -6.68 -24.27 -11.11
CA ALA A 72 -6.62 -25.65 -10.60
C ALA A 72 -7.69 -25.91 -9.53
N GLY A 73 -7.77 -27.15 -9.04
CA GLY A 73 -8.72 -27.58 -8.02
C GLY A 73 -9.70 -28.64 -8.51
N THR A 74 -10.49 -29.22 -7.59
CA THR A 74 -11.32 -30.41 -7.89
C THR A 74 -12.56 -30.11 -8.74
N ALA A 75 -12.98 -28.83 -8.79
CA ALA A 75 -14.10 -28.41 -9.63
C ALA A 75 -13.73 -28.30 -11.12
N LEU A 76 -12.45 -28.46 -11.48
CA LEU A 76 -11.94 -28.38 -12.85
C LEU A 76 -11.68 -29.77 -13.43
N LEU A 77 -12.16 -29.99 -14.66
CA LEU A 77 -11.81 -31.20 -15.44
C LEU A 77 -10.36 -31.17 -15.93
N MET A 78 -9.86 -30.00 -16.31
CA MET A 78 -8.51 -29.83 -16.85
C MET A 78 -7.83 -28.61 -16.21
N PRO A 79 -7.10 -28.81 -15.09
CA PRO A 79 -6.22 -27.78 -14.53
C PRO A 79 -5.14 -27.36 -15.54
N ALA A 80 -4.94 -26.05 -15.72
CA ALA A 80 -3.97 -25.51 -16.68
C ALA A 80 -3.59 -24.06 -16.37
N ASN A 81 -2.58 -23.56 -17.09
CA ASN A 81 -2.14 -22.16 -17.03
C ASN A 81 -2.74 -21.38 -18.21
N TYR A 82 -3.36 -20.24 -17.92
CA TYR A 82 -4.02 -19.40 -18.93
C TYR A 82 -3.49 -17.98 -18.91
N TRP A 83 -3.36 -17.37 -20.09
CA TRP A 83 -3.21 -15.92 -20.19
C TRP A 83 -4.58 -15.28 -20.04
N ILE A 84 -4.79 -14.57 -18.94
CA ILE A 84 -6.09 -13.96 -18.60
C ILE A 84 -5.93 -12.45 -18.54
N PRO A 85 -6.80 -11.67 -19.21
CA PRO A 85 -6.82 -10.22 -19.09
C PRO A 85 -6.94 -9.75 -17.64
N LEU A 86 -6.26 -8.66 -17.32
CA LEU A 86 -6.42 -8.01 -16.03
C LEU A 86 -7.82 -7.42 -15.93
N GLY A 87 -8.44 -7.55 -14.75
CA GLY A 87 -9.82 -7.13 -14.50
C GLY A 87 -10.87 -8.16 -14.88
N THR A 88 -10.52 -9.29 -15.51
CA THR A 88 -11.48 -10.37 -15.76
C THR A 88 -12.09 -10.85 -14.45
N PRO A 89 -13.44 -10.86 -14.30
CA PRO A 89 -14.07 -11.34 -13.08
C PRO A 89 -13.97 -12.86 -12.98
N ILE A 90 -13.80 -13.39 -11.77
CA ILE A 90 -13.74 -14.84 -11.54
C ILE A 90 -15.04 -15.51 -12.02
N LYS A 91 -16.19 -14.84 -11.91
CA LYS A 91 -17.46 -15.29 -12.48
C LYS A 91 -17.38 -15.60 -13.97
N HIS A 92 -16.61 -14.83 -14.74
CA HIS A 92 -16.41 -15.13 -16.17
C HIS A 92 -15.66 -16.45 -16.34
N LEU A 93 -14.62 -16.69 -15.54
CA LEU A 93 -13.87 -17.94 -15.57
C LEU A 93 -14.74 -19.15 -15.21
N LEU A 94 -15.56 -19.03 -14.15
CA LEU A 94 -16.50 -20.07 -13.75
C LEU A 94 -17.44 -20.45 -14.91
N ASN A 95 -18.03 -19.44 -15.57
CA ASN A 95 -18.93 -19.67 -16.69
C ASN A 95 -18.20 -20.30 -17.89
N THR A 96 -16.99 -19.81 -18.24
CA THR A 96 -16.20 -20.33 -19.36
C THR A 96 -15.76 -21.77 -19.14
N LEU A 97 -15.50 -22.15 -17.89
CA LEU A 97 -15.03 -23.48 -17.49
C LEU A 97 -16.18 -24.41 -17.07
N ASN A 98 -17.44 -23.95 -17.20
CA ASN A 98 -18.65 -24.66 -16.78
C ASN A 98 -18.63 -25.14 -15.32
N ILE A 99 -18.05 -24.33 -14.43
CA ILE A 99 -18.02 -24.57 -12.99
C ILE A 99 -19.24 -23.90 -12.34
N THR A 100 -19.86 -24.58 -11.38
CA THR A 100 -20.95 -23.99 -10.58
C THR A 100 -20.43 -22.79 -9.78
N GLN A 101 -21.31 -21.83 -9.48
CA GLN A 101 -20.92 -20.66 -8.68
C GLN A 101 -20.83 -20.96 -7.18
N ASP A 102 -21.40 -22.08 -6.74
CA ASP A 102 -21.34 -22.57 -5.37
C ASP A 102 -20.11 -23.47 -5.17
N VAL A 103 -18.94 -22.88 -5.36
CA VAL A 103 -17.64 -23.53 -5.10
C VAL A 103 -16.80 -22.61 -4.25
N GLU A 104 -15.96 -23.20 -3.41
CA GLU A 104 -14.90 -22.44 -2.74
C GLU A 104 -13.93 -21.89 -3.80
N ILE A 105 -13.60 -20.61 -3.69
CA ILE A 105 -12.66 -19.92 -4.58
C ILE A 105 -11.52 -19.37 -3.73
N ILE A 106 -10.30 -19.80 -4.04
CA ILE A 106 -9.09 -19.29 -3.41
C ILE A 106 -8.26 -18.59 -4.49
N ARG A 107 -7.90 -17.33 -4.27
CA ARG A 107 -7.01 -16.59 -5.15
C ARG A 107 -5.61 -16.58 -4.55
N GLY A 108 -4.64 -17.07 -5.30
CA GLY A 108 -3.27 -17.32 -4.84
C GLY A 108 -2.97 -18.81 -4.70
N GLY A 109 -1.97 -19.15 -3.89
CA GLY A 109 -1.58 -20.53 -3.64
C GLY A 109 -2.47 -21.25 -2.63
N PRO A 110 -2.32 -22.57 -2.46
CA PRO A 110 -3.14 -23.37 -1.57
C PRO A 110 -2.96 -23.03 -0.08
N LEU A 111 -1.80 -22.47 0.30
CA LEU A 111 -1.47 -22.14 1.70
C LEU A 111 -1.69 -20.66 2.03
N MET A 112 -1.18 -19.76 1.19
CA MET A 112 -1.25 -18.30 1.41
C MET A 112 -2.38 -17.61 0.62
N GLY A 113 -3.24 -18.39 -0.04
CA GLY A 113 -4.31 -17.86 -0.85
C GLY A 113 -5.39 -17.18 -0.01
N VAL A 114 -6.10 -16.24 -0.64
CA VAL A 114 -7.19 -15.51 0.01
C VAL A 114 -8.51 -16.01 -0.55
N GLN A 115 -9.44 -16.31 0.35
CA GLN A 115 -10.81 -16.64 -0.03
C GLN A 115 -11.38 -15.49 -0.87
N SER A 116 -11.92 -15.85 -2.03
CA SER A 116 -12.40 -14.90 -3.03
C SER A 116 -13.84 -15.23 -3.41
N THR A 117 -14.46 -14.30 -4.11
CA THR A 117 -15.84 -14.35 -4.55
C THR A 117 -15.89 -14.31 -6.07
N PRO A 118 -17.01 -14.74 -6.70
CA PRO A 118 -17.19 -14.60 -8.15
C PRO A 118 -17.07 -13.15 -8.66
N THR A 119 -17.30 -12.15 -7.80
CA THR A 119 -17.19 -10.72 -8.13
C THR A 119 -15.75 -10.20 -8.12
N ASP A 120 -14.81 -10.90 -7.49
CA ASP A 120 -13.40 -10.53 -7.51
C ASP A 120 -12.82 -10.70 -8.91
N THR A 121 -11.76 -9.95 -9.19
CA THR A 121 -11.14 -9.89 -10.52
C THR A 121 -9.69 -10.38 -10.51
N ILE A 122 -9.22 -10.79 -11.68
CA ILE A 122 -7.81 -11.09 -11.90
C ILE A 122 -7.02 -9.78 -11.81
N GLN A 123 -6.06 -9.75 -10.89
CA GLN A 123 -5.21 -8.59 -10.64
C GLN A 123 -3.79 -8.85 -11.11
N ALA A 124 -2.97 -7.79 -11.18
CA ALA A 124 -1.57 -7.89 -11.56
C ALA A 124 -0.75 -8.81 -10.63
N GLY A 125 -1.22 -9.10 -9.41
CA GLY A 125 -0.59 -10.03 -8.47
C GLY A 125 -1.18 -11.46 -8.48
N THR A 126 -2.24 -11.73 -9.23
CA THR A 126 -2.90 -13.04 -9.22
C THR A 126 -2.02 -14.07 -9.95
N SER A 127 -1.39 -14.99 -9.22
CA SER A 127 -0.61 -16.09 -9.81
C SER A 127 -1.48 -17.33 -10.08
N ALA A 128 -2.49 -17.57 -9.25
CA ALA A 128 -3.36 -18.72 -9.36
C ALA A 128 -4.78 -18.41 -8.85
N VAL A 129 -5.75 -19.20 -9.31
CA VAL A 129 -7.11 -19.28 -8.78
C VAL A 129 -7.47 -20.75 -8.65
N LEU A 130 -7.82 -21.16 -7.44
CA LEU A 130 -8.10 -22.54 -7.07
C LEU A 130 -9.60 -22.69 -6.78
N PHE A 131 -10.24 -23.68 -7.40
CA PHE A 131 -11.66 -23.95 -7.26
C PHE A 131 -11.88 -25.28 -6.51
N ASN A 132 -12.50 -25.21 -5.33
CA ASN A 132 -12.77 -26.35 -4.45
C ASN A 132 -11.47 -27.14 -4.16
N LEU A 133 -10.56 -26.51 -3.41
CA LEU A 133 -9.32 -27.17 -3.03
C LEU A 133 -9.66 -28.37 -2.13
N PRO A 134 -9.07 -29.56 -2.35
CA PRO A 134 -9.35 -30.68 -1.48
C PRO A 134 -8.74 -30.40 -0.10
N GLN A 135 -9.57 -29.96 0.83
CA GLN A 135 -9.22 -29.84 2.24
C GLN A 135 -9.93 -30.96 3.01
N ALA A 136 -9.18 -31.68 3.85
CA ALA A 136 -9.80 -32.52 4.84
C ALA A 136 -10.53 -31.59 5.82
N GLN A 137 -11.86 -31.60 5.82
CA GLN A 137 -12.65 -30.89 6.83
C GLN A 137 -12.40 -31.56 8.17
N GLN A 138 -11.38 -31.09 8.87
CA GLN A 138 -11.02 -31.57 10.19
C GLN A 138 -11.38 -30.50 11.21
N GLN A 139 -12.06 -30.92 12.27
CA GLN A 139 -12.41 -30.02 13.36
C GLN A 139 -11.15 -29.60 14.10
N GLU A 140 -11.03 -28.30 14.35
CA GLU A 140 -10.01 -27.74 15.23
C GLU A 140 -10.16 -28.36 16.62
N LYS A 141 -9.04 -28.85 17.15
CA LYS A 141 -8.92 -29.39 18.51
C LYS A 141 -8.01 -28.48 19.34
N PRO A 142 -8.08 -28.55 20.68
CA PRO A 142 -7.12 -27.85 21.53
C PRO A 142 -5.67 -28.23 21.20
N CYS A 143 -4.76 -27.28 21.42
CA CYS A 143 -3.33 -27.53 21.28
C CYS A 143 -2.89 -28.61 22.28
N ILE A 144 -2.16 -29.62 21.80
CA ILE A 144 -1.59 -30.70 22.64
C ILE A 144 -0.11 -30.52 22.92
N GLU A 145 0.45 -29.36 22.56
CA GLU A 145 1.83 -28.98 22.87
C GLU A 145 2.93 -29.93 22.32
N CYS A 146 2.65 -30.63 21.21
CA CYS A 146 3.58 -31.62 20.61
C CYS A 146 4.88 -31.04 20.05
N GLY A 147 4.90 -29.77 19.63
CA GLY A 147 6.07 -29.12 19.05
C GLY A 147 6.31 -29.37 17.55
N ASP A 148 5.45 -30.12 16.85
CA ASP A 148 5.62 -30.46 15.43
C ASP A 148 5.70 -29.23 14.50
N CYS A 149 5.14 -28.10 14.92
CA CYS A 149 5.16 -26.84 14.17
C CYS A 149 6.50 -26.10 14.20
N LEU A 150 7.46 -26.47 15.06
CA LEU A 150 8.75 -25.79 15.20
C LEU A 150 9.69 -26.11 14.02
N ALA A 151 9.91 -27.40 13.76
CA ALA A 151 10.85 -27.86 12.73
C ALA A 151 10.56 -27.36 11.30
N PRO A 152 9.31 -27.33 10.81
CA PRO A 152 9.03 -26.84 9.45
C PRO A 152 9.02 -25.30 9.35
N CYS A 153 9.16 -24.54 10.44
CA CYS A 153 9.12 -23.09 10.37
C CYS A 153 10.37 -22.54 9.65
N PRO A 154 10.23 -21.88 8.48
CA PRO A 154 11.38 -21.43 7.70
C PRO A 154 12.12 -20.25 8.35
N GLU A 155 11.45 -19.52 9.25
CA GLU A 155 12.02 -18.40 9.99
C GLU A 155 12.49 -18.83 11.40
N ALA A 156 12.47 -20.13 11.71
CA ALA A 156 12.84 -20.70 13.01
C ALA A 156 12.17 -20.02 14.22
N LEU A 157 10.88 -19.73 14.08
CA LEU A 157 10.04 -19.16 15.14
C LEU A 157 9.50 -20.28 16.05
N LEU A 158 8.73 -19.89 17.08
CA LEU A 158 8.05 -20.79 18.00
C LEU A 158 6.52 -20.69 17.84
N PRO A 159 5.92 -21.30 16.79
CA PRO A 159 4.48 -21.17 16.54
C PRO A 159 3.61 -21.65 17.70
N GLN A 160 4.03 -22.70 18.42
CA GLN A 160 3.34 -23.19 19.60
C GLN A 160 3.16 -22.08 20.66
N THR A 161 4.20 -21.29 20.92
CA THR A 161 4.15 -20.17 21.86
C THR A 161 3.24 -19.05 21.35
N PHE A 162 3.23 -18.77 20.05
CA PHE A 162 2.28 -17.81 19.49
C PHE A 162 0.84 -18.26 19.65
N VAL A 163 0.56 -19.55 19.43
CA VAL A 163 -0.78 -20.15 19.59
C VAL A 163 -1.30 -19.95 21.01
N HIS A 164 -0.46 -20.14 22.03
CA HIS A 164 -0.84 -19.89 23.42
C HIS A 164 -1.39 -18.46 23.61
N TYR A 165 -0.68 -17.45 23.09
CA TYR A 165 -1.11 -16.05 23.18
C TYR A 165 -2.28 -15.67 22.27
N THR A 166 -2.58 -16.47 21.22
CA THR A 166 -3.70 -16.20 20.31
C THR A 166 -4.98 -16.97 20.65
N GLN A 167 -4.88 -18.14 21.28
CA GLN A 167 -6.04 -18.98 21.62
C GLN A 167 -6.79 -18.51 22.86
N ASP A 168 -6.08 -18.04 23.88
CA ASP A 168 -6.70 -17.67 25.17
C ASP A 168 -7.67 -16.49 25.04
N LYS A 169 -7.45 -15.59 24.07
CA LYS A 169 -8.34 -14.46 23.76
C LYS A 169 -8.31 -14.18 22.26
N PRO A 170 -9.32 -14.63 21.47
CA PRO A 170 -9.36 -14.38 20.03
C PRO A 170 -9.43 -12.87 19.68
N THR A 171 -9.97 -12.04 20.58
CA THR A 171 -9.94 -10.57 20.46
C THR A 171 -8.61 -9.94 20.87
N GLY A 172 -7.71 -10.72 21.49
CA GLY A 172 -6.43 -10.29 22.07
C GLY A 172 -6.55 -9.68 23.46
N SER A 173 -5.41 -9.57 24.15
CA SER A 173 -5.20 -8.62 25.25
C SER A 173 -3.92 -7.82 24.99
N PRO A 174 -3.77 -6.62 25.59
CA PRO A 174 -2.53 -5.86 25.50
C PRO A 174 -1.31 -6.66 25.97
N GLU A 175 -1.45 -7.49 27.02
CA GLU A 175 -0.34 -8.32 27.50
C GLU A 175 0.07 -9.39 26.48
N ALA A 176 -0.91 -10.04 25.83
CA ALA A 176 -0.64 -11.02 24.80
C ALA A 176 0.02 -10.39 23.57
N ASP A 177 -0.46 -9.21 23.15
CA ASP A 177 0.10 -8.47 22.02
C ASP A 177 1.54 -8.00 22.30
N GLU A 178 1.85 -7.59 23.54
CA GLU A 178 3.21 -7.26 23.99
C GLU A 178 4.12 -8.48 23.98
N ALA A 179 3.66 -9.62 24.51
CA ALA A 179 4.40 -10.88 24.50
C ALA A 179 4.70 -11.36 23.07
N LEU A 180 3.71 -11.32 22.17
CA LEU A 180 3.89 -11.65 20.76
C LEU A 180 4.88 -10.71 20.06
N THR A 181 4.87 -9.43 20.41
CA THR A 181 5.81 -8.43 19.88
C THR A 181 7.23 -8.73 20.38
N ALA A 182 7.40 -9.06 21.66
CA ALA A 182 8.69 -9.45 22.25
C ALA A 182 9.26 -10.72 21.60
N LEU A 183 8.40 -11.65 21.19
CA LEU A 183 8.76 -12.86 20.45
C LEU A 183 8.91 -12.64 18.93
N ASN A 184 8.88 -11.38 18.47
CA ASN A 184 9.05 -10.99 17.07
C ASN A 184 8.06 -11.68 16.11
N ILE A 185 6.76 -11.71 16.46
CA ILE A 185 5.70 -12.26 15.60
C ILE A 185 5.74 -11.70 14.17
N ASN A 186 6.22 -10.47 13.98
CA ASN A 186 6.36 -9.82 12.68
C ASN A 186 7.33 -10.55 11.72
N ALA A 187 8.24 -11.38 12.22
CA ALA A 187 9.09 -12.23 11.39
C ALA A 187 8.33 -13.39 10.75
N CYS A 188 7.17 -13.79 11.28
CA CYS A 188 6.36 -14.83 10.65
C CYS A 188 5.99 -14.39 9.22
N ILE A 189 6.09 -15.29 8.23
CA ILE A 189 5.74 -14.98 6.84
C ILE A 189 4.36 -15.53 6.44
N GLU A 190 3.59 -16.03 7.41
CA GLU A 190 2.22 -16.57 7.19
C GLU A 190 2.17 -17.69 6.15
N CYS A 191 3.23 -18.51 6.07
CA CYS A 191 3.37 -19.56 5.06
C CYS A 191 2.45 -20.78 5.26
N GLY A 192 1.82 -20.93 6.43
CA GLY A 192 0.87 -22.03 6.68
C GLY A 192 1.48 -23.42 6.87
N LEU A 193 2.82 -23.57 6.91
CA LEU A 193 3.46 -24.87 7.17
C LEU A 193 3.10 -25.44 8.55
N CYS A 194 2.97 -24.57 9.56
CA CYS A 194 2.54 -24.95 10.90
C CYS A 194 1.12 -25.51 10.93
N ASP A 195 0.23 -24.99 10.10
CA ASP A 195 -1.17 -25.40 10.00
C ASP A 195 -1.24 -26.82 9.39
N LEU A 196 -0.39 -27.07 8.38
CA LEU A 196 -0.33 -28.34 7.67
C LEU A 196 0.14 -29.50 8.55
N VAL A 197 1.13 -29.27 9.42
CA VAL A 197 1.70 -30.33 10.29
C VAL A 197 0.95 -30.50 11.61
N CYS A 198 0.04 -29.59 11.96
CA CYS A 198 -0.59 -29.60 13.27
C CYS A 198 -1.57 -30.78 13.41
N PRO A 199 -1.36 -31.71 14.36
CA PRO A 199 -2.29 -32.83 14.59
C PRO A 199 -3.64 -32.38 15.18
N SER A 200 -3.69 -31.17 15.73
CA SER A 200 -4.91 -30.54 16.24
C SER A 200 -5.65 -29.69 15.20
N HIS A 201 -5.13 -29.57 13.96
CA HIS A 201 -5.72 -28.79 12.87
C HIS A 201 -6.00 -27.32 13.22
N ILE A 202 -5.11 -26.72 14.01
CA ILE A 202 -5.22 -25.31 14.42
C ILE A 202 -4.81 -24.43 13.23
N PRO A 203 -5.64 -23.45 12.81
CA PRO A 203 -5.32 -22.53 11.71
C PRO A 203 -4.38 -21.41 12.18
N MET A 204 -3.16 -21.80 12.56
CA MET A 204 -2.18 -20.91 13.21
C MET A 204 -1.84 -19.69 12.34
N SER A 205 -1.61 -19.88 11.04
CA SER A 205 -1.25 -18.78 10.12
C SER A 205 -2.33 -17.68 10.09
N LYS A 206 -3.61 -18.06 10.11
CA LYS A 206 -4.74 -17.14 10.18
C LYS A 206 -4.77 -16.39 11.50
N GLN A 207 -4.56 -17.08 12.62
CA GLN A 207 -4.50 -16.46 13.95
C GLN A 207 -3.34 -15.46 14.05
N PHE A 208 -2.16 -15.81 13.50
CA PHE A 208 -0.99 -14.93 13.50
C PHE A 208 -1.19 -13.70 12.62
N ALA A 209 -1.79 -13.85 11.43
CA ALA A 209 -2.13 -12.73 10.56
C ALA A 209 -3.11 -11.76 11.26
N GLN A 210 -4.12 -12.30 11.96
CA GLN A 210 -5.05 -11.49 12.76
C GLN A 210 -4.35 -10.76 13.91
N ALA A 211 -3.48 -11.45 14.65
CA ALA A 211 -2.72 -10.87 15.76
C ALA A 211 -1.80 -9.74 15.28
N LYS A 212 -1.06 -9.94 14.18
CA LYS A 212 -0.21 -8.89 13.58
C LYS A 212 -1.01 -7.68 13.15
N LYS A 213 -2.16 -7.89 12.51
CA LYS A 213 -3.05 -6.79 12.10
C LYS A 213 -3.49 -5.99 13.32
N ARG A 214 -3.92 -6.66 14.39
CA ARG A 214 -4.31 -6.02 15.65
C ARG A 214 -3.16 -5.23 16.28
N ILE A 215 -1.97 -5.83 16.38
CA ILE A 215 -0.75 -5.16 16.91
C ILE A 215 -0.40 -3.93 16.07
N ALA A 216 -0.47 -4.03 14.74
CA ALA A 216 -0.19 -2.91 13.84
C ALA A 216 -1.20 -1.77 14.03
N GLU A 217 -2.50 -2.08 14.11
CA GLU A 217 -3.56 -1.09 14.38
C GLU A 217 -3.38 -0.41 15.74
N ALA A 218 -3.03 -1.17 16.77
CA ALA A 218 -2.75 -0.64 18.11
C ALA A 218 -1.52 0.29 18.10
N THR A 219 -0.45 -0.13 17.42
CA THR A 219 0.79 0.65 17.28
C THR A 219 0.52 1.95 16.52
N GLU A 220 -0.23 1.91 15.42
CA GLU A 220 -0.60 3.10 14.65
C GLU A 220 -1.46 4.06 15.49
N LYS A 221 -2.43 3.54 16.24
CA LYS A 221 -3.26 4.35 17.15
C LYS A 221 -2.41 5.02 18.22
N HIS A 222 -1.43 4.32 18.80
CA HIS A 222 -0.50 4.87 19.78
C HIS A 222 0.34 6.00 19.16
N GLN A 223 0.96 5.75 18.01
CA GLN A 223 1.76 6.76 17.29
C GLN A 223 0.94 8.02 16.94
N ARG A 224 -0.31 7.83 16.50
CA ARG A 224 -1.23 8.96 16.21
C ARG A 224 -1.57 9.73 17.49
N ALA A 225 -1.81 9.05 18.61
CA ALA A 225 -2.08 9.67 19.90
C ALA A 225 -0.88 10.47 20.42
N GLU A 226 0.33 9.89 20.34
CA GLU A 226 1.58 10.59 20.71
C GLU A 226 1.84 11.81 19.82
N ALA A 227 1.69 11.68 18.50
CA ALA A 227 1.83 12.79 17.58
C ALA A 227 0.83 13.91 17.86
N ALA A 228 -0.41 13.58 18.25
CA ALA A 228 -1.41 14.56 18.67
C ALA A 228 -1.03 15.23 20.00
N ARG A 229 -0.50 14.47 20.96
CA ARG A 229 -0.01 14.98 22.25
C ARG A 229 1.12 15.99 22.07
N LEU A 230 2.14 15.64 21.27
CA LEU A 230 3.26 16.52 20.95
C LEU A 230 2.79 17.82 20.26
N LYS A 231 1.82 17.74 19.35
CA LYS A 231 1.23 18.94 18.70
C LYS A 231 0.48 19.82 19.70
N TYR A 232 -0.22 19.22 20.65
CA TYR A 232 -0.94 19.95 21.71
C TYR A 232 0.03 20.67 22.64
N GLU A 233 1.06 19.97 23.12
CA GLU A 233 2.12 20.52 23.97
C GLU A 233 2.85 21.68 23.27
N ALA A 234 3.22 21.52 22.00
CA ALA A 234 3.84 22.58 21.20
C ALA A 234 2.92 23.81 21.02
N ARG A 235 1.60 23.60 20.85
CA ARG A 235 0.62 24.69 20.77
C ARG A 235 0.53 25.44 22.10
N GLN A 236 0.49 24.72 23.23
CA GLN A 236 0.47 25.32 24.55
C GLN A 236 1.73 26.15 24.82
N ALA A 237 2.90 25.61 24.50
CA ALA A 237 4.17 26.33 24.63
C ALA A 237 4.20 27.63 23.82
N ARG A 238 3.64 27.63 22.60
CA ARG A 238 3.51 28.85 21.77
C ARG A 238 2.56 29.88 22.38
N LEU A 239 1.48 29.44 23.03
CA LEU A 239 0.52 30.35 23.68
C LEU A 239 1.06 30.92 25.00
N ALA A 240 1.93 30.18 25.70
CA ALA A 240 2.58 30.60 26.94
C ALA A 240 3.73 31.60 26.71
N GLN A 241 4.28 31.67 25.49
CA GLN A 241 5.27 32.70 25.16
C GLN A 241 4.59 34.08 25.19
N PRO A 242 5.16 35.07 25.91
CA PRO A 242 4.61 36.42 25.90
C PRO A 242 4.60 36.92 24.47
N LYS A 243 3.43 37.39 24.00
CA LYS A 243 3.32 38.07 22.70
C LYS A 243 4.30 39.23 22.73
N LYS A 244 5.43 39.12 22.02
CA LYS A 244 6.29 40.28 21.75
C LYS A 244 5.38 41.32 21.09
N ALA A 245 5.16 42.43 21.79
CA ALA A 245 4.41 43.55 21.26
C ALA A 245 5.19 44.07 20.06
N ASN A 246 4.83 43.62 18.85
CA ASN A 246 5.11 44.43 17.67
C ASN A 246 4.25 45.69 17.84
N PRO A 247 4.86 46.89 17.96
CA PRO A 247 4.08 48.11 18.01
C PRO A 247 3.31 48.20 16.69
N MET A 248 1.99 48.05 16.76
CA MET A 248 1.12 48.35 15.64
C MET A 248 1.25 49.85 15.34
N PRO A 249 1.49 50.27 14.08
CA PRO A 249 1.23 51.65 13.71
C PRO A 249 -0.30 51.84 13.70
N VAL A 250 -0.84 52.33 14.81
CA VAL A 250 -2.25 52.69 14.92
C VAL A 250 -2.47 53.96 14.08
N LYS A 251 -2.90 53.79 12.83
CA LYS A 251 -3.67 54.85 12.15
C LYS A 251 -5.14 54.63 12.50
N ALA A 252 -5.64 55.50 13.37
CA ALA A 252 -7.04 55.62 13.70
C ALA A 252 -7.86 55.84 12.42
N ALA A 253 -8.82 54.96 12.16
CA ALA A 253 -9.88 55.19 11.20
C ALA A 253 -11.22 54.93 11.89
N THR A 254 -11.87 56.05 12.18
CA THR A 254 -13.21 56.28 12.70
C THR A 254 -14.25 55.21 12.36
N ALA A 255 -14.97 54.77 13.39
CA ALA A 255 -16.15 53.94 13.31
C ALA A 255 -17.30 54.62 12.54
N ARG A 256 -17.86 53.92 11.55
CA ARG A 256 -19.21 54.15 11.03
C ARG A 256 -20.01 52.84 11.16
N PRO A 257 -21.29 52.87 11.59
CA PRO A 257 -22.09 51.65 11.71
C PRO A 257 -22.45 51.13 10.32
N ARG A 258 -22.27 49.82 10.08
CA ARG A 258 -22.78 49.15 8.87
C ARG A 258 -24.26 48.82 9.05
N PRO A 259 -25.16 49.23 8.14
CA PRO A 259 -26.48 48.63 8.05
C PRO A 259 -26.39 47.25 7.38
N ALA A 260 -27.31 46.36 7.75
CA ALA A 260 -27.46 45.02 7.19
C ALA A 260 -27.74 45.08 5.68
N VAL A 261 -26.95 44.38 4.86
CA VAL A 261 -27.15 44.33 3.41
C VAL A 261 -27.61 42.94 2.99
N ALA A 262 -28.79 42.94 2.37
CA ALA A 262 -29.44 41.84 1.68
C ALA A 262 -28.53 41.14 0.65
N ARG A 263 -28.78 39.85 0.49
CA ARG A 263 -28.09 38.94 -0.43
C ARG A 263 -28.39 39.32 -1.90
N ARG A 264 -27.55 40.18 -2.48
CA ARG A 264 -27.61 40.59 -3.90
C ARG A 264 -27.07 39.45 -4.79
N THR A 265 -27.86 39.00 -5.75
CA THR A 265 -27.42 38.13 -6.84
C THR A 265 -26.29 38.84 -7.61
N GLN A 266 -25.10 38.24 -7.63
CA GLN A 266 -23.92 38.83 -8.28
C GLN A 266 -24.02 38.63 -9.79
N SER A 267 -23.89 39.72 -10.56
CA SER A 267 -23.83 39.67 -12.03
C SER A 267 -22.64 38.83 -12.50
N PRO A 268 -22.68 38.24 -13.72
CA PRO A 268 -21.58 37.47 -14.28
C PRO A 268 -20.23 38.21 -14.21
N ALA A 269 -20.20 39.52 -14.50
CA ALA A 269 -18.96 40.31 -14.44
C ALA A 269 -18.36 40.41 -13.04
N THR A 270 -19.17 40.39 -11.98
CA THR A 270 -18.67 40.42 -10.60
C THR A 270 -17.94 39.12 -10.23
N LYS A 271 -18.41 37.96 -10.74
CA LYS A 271 -17.74 36.67 -10.56
C LYS A 271 -16.44 36.61 -11.35
N PHE A 272 -16.43 37.02 -12.62
CA PHE A 272 -15.21 37.03 -13.44
C PHE A 272 -14.14 38.01 -12.90
N LYS A 273 -14.54 39.17 -12.34
CA LYS A 273 -13.62 40.11 -11.67
C LYS A 273 -12.91 39.47 -10.47
N SER A 274 -13.64 38.71 -9.67
CA SER A 274 -13.07 38.00 -8.51
C SER A 274 -12.11 36.86 -8.92
N ALA A 275 -12.41 36.18 -10.03
CA ALA A 275 -11.56 35.14 -10.60
C ALA A 275 -10.26 35.73 -11.17
N LEU A 276 -10.34 36.87 -11.87
CA LEU A 276 -9.17 37.61 -12.38
C LEU A 276 -8.25 38.06 -11.25
N ALA A 277 -8.80 38.67 -10.19
CA ALA A 277 -8.02 39.10 -9.04
C ALA A 277 -7.29 37.94 -8.35
N LYS A 278 -7.92 36.76 -8.27
CA LYS A 278 -7.31 35.54 -7.72
C LYS A 278 -6.18 35.02 -8.63
N ALA A 279 -6.39 34.98 -9.95
CA ALA A 279 -5.39 34.51 -10.90
C ALA A 279 -4.16 35.42 -10.96
N GLN A 280 -4.34 36.74 -10.96
CA GLN A 280 -3.25 37.72 -10.90
C GLN A 280 -2.43 37.63 -9.61
N ARG A 281 -3.08 37.37 -8.46
CA ARG A 281 -2.37 37.17 -7.19
C ARG A 281 -1.49 35.94 -7.23
N LEU A 282 -2.01 34.81 -7.72
CA LEU A 282 -1.25 33.56 -7.84
C LEU A 282 -0.06 33.68 -8.81
N ALA A 283 -0.21 34.43 -9.90
CA ALA A 283 0.90 34.72 -10.81
C ALA A 283 2.01 35.54 -10.14
N ARG A 284 1.66 36.57 -9.35
CA ARG A 284 2.63 37.37 -8.58
C ARG A 284 3.33 36.55 -7.49
N GLU A 285 2.60 35.69 -6.79
CA GLU A 285 3.15 34.77 -5.78
C GLU A 285 4.14 33.77 -6.42
N ALA A 286 3.83 33.24 -7.60
CA ALA A 286 4.72 32.35 -8.35
C ALA A 286 6.01 33.07 -8.80
N GLN A 287 5.90 34.31 -9.29
CA GLN A 287 7.07 35.13 -9.66
C GLN A 287 7.95 35.45 -8.45
N ALA A 288 7.35 35.78 -7.31
CA ALA A 288 8.10 36.02 -6.08
C ALA A 288 8.83 34.76 -5.58
N ALA A 289 8.21 33.58 -5.74
CA ALA A 289 8.84 32.30 -5.41
C ALA A 289 10.03 31.98 -6.32
N LEU A 290 9.94 32.27 -7.62
CA LEU A 290 11.07 32.13 -8.55
C LEU A 290 12.21 33.08 -8.18
N ALA A 291 11.93 34.36 -7.93
CA ALA A 291 12.94 35.34 -7.52
C ALA A 291 13.63 34.96 -6.19
N GLN A 292 12.88 34.36 -5.26
CA GLN A 292 13.44 33.85 -4.02
C GLN A 292 14.28 32.58 -4.24
N ALA A 293 13.90 31.73 -5.19
CA ALA A 293 14.67 30.53 -5.56
C ALA A 293 16.00 30.90 -6.23
N GLU A 294 15.99 31.89 -7.13
CA GLU A 294 17.20 32.43 -7.78
C GLU A 294 18.14 33.06 -6.75
N LYS A 295 17.61 33.82 -5.79
CA LYS A 295 18.41 34.40 -4.70
C LYS A 295 19.05 33.35 -3.79
N LYS A 296 18.44 32.16 -3.67
CA LYS A 296 18.96 31.03 -2.89
C LYS A 296 19.93 30.13 -3.66
N GLN A 297 20.19 30.42 -4.95
CA GLN A 297 21.09 29.63 -5.81
C GLN A 297 20.78 28.13 -5.77
N LEU A 298 19.49 27.78 -5.89
CA LEU A 298 19.05 26.39 -6.05
C LEU A 298 19.56 25.81 -7.39
N ASP A 299 19.58 24.48 -7.48
CA ASP A 299 19.98 23.73 -8.68
C ASP A 299 19.14 24.12 -9.92
N GLU A 300 19.74 24.00 -11.11
CA GLU A 300 19.10 24.40 -12.37
C GLU A 300 17.81 23.63 -12.66
N GLU A 301 17.73 22.37 -12.27
CA GLU A 301 16.54 21.53 -12.47
C GLU A 301 15.36 22.05 -11.64
N THR A 302 15.62 22.44 -10.39
CA THR A 302 14.65 23.09 -9.51
C THR A 302 14.26 24.48 -10.03
N LEU A 303 15.21 25.29 -10.51
CA LEU A 303 14.90 26.61 -11.10
C LEU A 303 14.02 26.48 -12.34
N GLN A 304 14.24 25.48 -13.18
CA GLN A 304 13.41 25.22 -14.36
C GLN A 304 11.97 24.87 -13.97
N MET A 305 11.77 24.02 -12.95
CA MET A 305 10.44 23.74 -12.39
C MET A 305 9.72 25.01 -11.90
N TYR A 306 10.43 25.95 -11.26
CA TYR A 306 9.85 27.23 -10.85
C TYR A 306 9.48 28.12 -12.05
N ARG A 307 10.30 28.15 -13.11
CA ARG A 307 10.00 28.88 -14.35
C ARG A 307 8.76 28.33 -15.06
N ASP A 308 8.64 27.01 -15.16
CA ASP A 308 7.48 26.36 -15.77
C ASP A 308 6.19 26.67 -15.00
N ARG A 309 6.28 26.67 -13.66
CA ARG A 309 5.16 27.04 -12.78
C ARG A 309 4.77 28.51 -12.93
N VAL A 310 5.72 29.42 -13.12
CA VAL A 310 5.44 30.84 -13.42
C VAL A 310 4.70 30.96 -14.76
N ALA A 311 5.19 30.30 -15.82
CA ALA A 311 4.56 30.33 -17.14
C ALA A 311 3.11 29.82 -17.10
N GLN A 312 2.85 28.72 -16.39
CA GLN A 312 1.50 28.18 -16.23
C GLN A 312 0.54 29.14 -15.49
N MET A 313 1.03 29.84 -14.46
CA MET A 313 0.19 30.76 -13.68
C MET A 313 -0.05 32.07 -14.43
N GLN A 314 0.91 32.54 -15.23
CA GLN A 314 0.72 33.69 -16.12
C GLN A 314 -0.32 33.39 -17.21
N ALA A 315 -0.23 32.24 -17.88
CA ALA A 315 -1.22 31.83 -18.88
C ALA A 315 -2.64 31.75 -18.30
N LYS A 316 -2.79 31.29 -17.04
CA LYS A 316 -4.08 31.29 -16.32
C LYS A 316 -4.58 32.70 -16.02
N ALA A 317 -3.70 33.64 -15.69
CA ALA A 317 -4.07 35.03 -15.46
C ALA A 317 -4.51 35.72 -16.76
N GLU A 318 -3.81 35.48 -17.87
CA GLU A 318 -4.16 35.99 -19.20
C GLU A 318 -5.51 35.46 -19.66
N LYS A 319 -5.77 34.16 -19.50
CA LYS A 319 -7.07 33.57 -19.81
C LYS A 319 -8.19 34.17 -18.95
N ALA A 320 -7.97 34.33 -17.64
CA ALA A 320 -8.94 34.95 -16.75
C ALA A 320 -9.19 36.45 -17.09
N GLN A 321 -8.19 37.13 -17.66
CA GLN A 321 -8.30 38.51 -18.12
C GLN A 321 -9.12 38.59 -19.42
N ALA A 322 -8.91 37.67 -20.36
CA ALA A 322 -9.73 37.53 -21.56
C ALA A 322 -11.19 37.20 -21.23
N ASP A 323 -11.42 36.27 -20.30
CA ASP A 323 -12.76 35.89 -19.84
C ASP A 323 -13.48 37.07 -19.15
N TYR A 324 -12.76 37.89 -18.37
CA TYR A 324 -13.30 39.10 -17.78
C TYR A 324 -13.64 40.16 -18.82
N ALA A 325 -12.76 40.40 -19.79
CA ALA A 325 -13.00 41.36 -20.88
C ALA A 325 -14.20 40.94 -21.74
N ALA A 326 -14.32 39.64 -22.05
CA ALA A 326 -15.47 39.10 -22.79
C ALA A 326 -16.78 39.19 -21.99
N ALA A 327 -16.73 39.06 -20.66
CA ALA A 327 -17.89 39.24 -19.80
C ALA A 327 -18.31 40.72 -19.69
N GLN A 328 -17.37 41.67 -19.72
CA GLN A 328 -17.67 43.10 -19.74
C GLN A 328 -18.24 43.57 -21.08
N ALA A 329 -17.88 42.95 -22.21
CA ALA A 329 -18.42 43.30 -23.52
C ALA A 329 -19.85 42.80 -23.77
N LYS A 330 -20.39 41.95 -22.89
CA LYS A 330 -21.75 41.38 -22.95
C LYS A 330 -22.72 42.00 -21.95
N GLU A 331 -22.25 42.87 -21.05
CA GLU A 331 -23.05 43.73 -20.17
C GLU A 331 -23.26 45.10 -20.82
#